data_AF-A0A1Y1LWT5-F1
#
_entry.id   AF-A0A1Y1LWT5-F1
#
_cell.length_a   1.000
_cell.length_b   1.000
_cell.length_c   1.000
_cell.angle_alpha   90.00
_cell.angle_beta   90.00
_cell.angle_gamma   90.00
#
_symmetry.space_group_name_H-M   'P 1'
#
loop_
_entity.id
_entity.type
_entity.pdbx_description
1 polymer ?
#
loop_
_entity_poly.entity_id
_entity_poly.type
_entity_poly.pdbx_seq_one_letter_code
_entity_poly.pdbx_strand_id
1 'polypeptide(L)'
;FYKGFKKDLEVQDLYNVNQCDLSSKLGNKIERYWEDECEKAKRENKKPEFTRVLRRMFMKPYSLYGVELFFQCMVLKMAQPLVLAKFIKYFESPRNVELYDGWIWATGVIGMAFINVVITHHAALGQARIGMQCRIATCSLIYRKVLRL
;
A
#
# COMPACT_ATOMS: atom_id res chain seq x y z
N PHE A 1 17.67 13.40 -2.81
CA PHE A 1 17.29 14.82 -2.75
C PHE A 1 18.47 15.77 -2.86
N TYR A 2 19.50 15.70 -2.00
CA TYR A 2 20.65 16.61 -2.07
C TYR A 2 21.35 16.69 -3.45
N LYS A 3 21.59 15.55 -4.11
CA LYS A 3 22.16 15.52 -5.48
C LYS A 3 21.27 16.24 -6.50
N GLY A 4 19.97 15.95 -6.50
CA GLY A 4 18.99 16.58 -7.39
C GLY A 4 18.73 18.06 -7.08
N PHE A 5 19.11 18.56 -5.90
CA PHE A 5 19.08 19.98 -5.58
C PHE A 5 20.27 20.73 -6.19
N LYS A 6 21.42 20.06 -6.35
CA LYS A 6 22.66 20.68 -6.85
C LYS A 6 22.85 20.57 -8.35
N LYS A 7 22.34 19.49 -8.96
CA LYS A 7 22.41 19.23 -10.39
C LYS A 7 21.19 18.45 -10.84
N ASP A 8 20.89 18.54 -12.12
CA ASP A 8 19.89 17.67 -12.74
C ASP A 8 20.34 16.21 -12.64
N LEU A 9 19.37 15.32 -12.42
CA LEU A 9 19.61 13.90 -12.25
C LEU A 9 19.72 13.22 -13.61
N GLU A 10 20.80 12.48 -13.80
CA GLU A 10 21.02 11.66 -14.99
C GLU A 10 20.73 10.18 -14.70
N VAL A 11 20.59 9.35 -15.74
CA VAL A 11 20.28 7.91 -15.59
C VAL A 11 21.30 7.20 -14.72
N GLN A 12 22.58 7.58 -14.81
CA GLN A 12 23.66 7.02 -13.99
C GLN A 12 23.55 7.33 -12.49
N ASP A 13 22.80 8.37 -12.10
CA ASP A 13 22.56 8.71 -10.69
C ASP A 13 21.41 7.89 -10.08
N LEU A 14 20.66 7.14 -10.89
CA LEU A 14 19.55 6.31 -10.43
C LEU A 14 20.04 4.97 -9.89
N TYR A 15 19.50 4.60 -8.72
CA TYR A 15 19.76 3.28 -8.15
C TYR A 15 19.06 2.18 -8.96
N ASN A 16 19.70 1.01 -9.01
CA ASN A 16 19.08 -0.18 -9.56
C ASN A 16 17.85 -0.60 -8.76
N VAL A 17 16.88 -1.18 -9.46
CA VAL A 17 15.67 -1.71 -8.86
C VAL A 17 15.98 -2.83 -7.87
N ASN A 18 15.16 -2.94 -6.82
CA ASN A 18 15.27 -4.04 -5.89
C ASN A 18 15.00 -5.37 -6.60
N GLN A 19 15.66 -6.44 -6.18
CA GLN A 19 15.54 -7.75 -6.80
C GLN A 19 14.11 -8.29 -6.84
N CYS A 20 13.26 -7.89 -5.88
CA CYS A 20 11.85 -8.29 -5.84
C CYS A 20 10.99 -7.60 -6.91
N ASP A 21 11.42 -6.44 -7.41
CA ASP A 21 10.69 -5.63 -8.39
C ASP A 21 11.24 -5.81 -9.82
N LEU A 22 12.17 -6.73 -10.02
CA LEU A 22 12.71 -7.06 -11.34
C LEU A 22 11.63 -7.62 -12.27
N SER A 23 11.58 -7.07 -13.49
CA SER A 23 10.63 -7.49 -14.53
C SER A 23 10.76 -8.97 -14.90
N SER A 24 11.98 -9.51 -14.89
CA SER A 24 12.25 -10.92 -15.16
C SER A 24 11.61 -11.84 -14.12
N LYS A 25 11.76 -11.52 -12.82
CA LYS A 25 11.16 -12.31 -11.73
C LYS A 25 9.63 -12.22 -11.75
N LEU A 26 9.08 -11.01 -11.91
CA LEU A 26 7.63 -10.79 -11.98
C LEU A 26 7.01 -11.45 -13.22
N GLY A 27 7.65 -11.33 -14.38
CA GLY A 27 7.26 -11.96 -15.63
C GLY A 27 7.26 -13.48 -15.56
N ASN A 28 8.31 -14.08 -15.00
CA ASN A 28 8.37 -15.54 -14.81
C ASN A 28 7.28 -16.03 -13.85
N LYS A 29 6.97 -15.25 -12.81
CA LYS A 29 5.95 -15.62 -11.83
C LYS A 29 4.55 -15.57 -12.42
N ILE A 30 4.19 -14.52 -13.16
CA ILE A 30 2.87 -14.41 -13.79
C ILE A 30 2.68 -15.43 -14.93
N GLU A 31 3.74 -15.77 -15.67
CA GLU A 31 3.68 -16.79 -16.72
C GLU A 31 3.32 -18.17 -16.14
N ARG A 32 3.96 -18.57 -15.03
CA ARG A 32 3.61 -19.82 -14.32
C ARG A 32 2.14 -19.85 -13.88
N TYR A 33 1.66 -18.78 -13.24
CA TYR A 33 0.24 -18.73 -12.83
C TYR A 33 -0.72 -18.73 -14.02
N TRP A 34 -0.30 -18.18 -15.17
CA TRP A 34 -1.09 -18.22 -16.40
C TRP A 34 -1.15 -19.63 -17.00
N GLU A 35 -0.02 -20.34 -17.03
CA GLU A 35 0.06 -21.74 -17.45
C GLU A 35 -0.80 -22.63 -16.55
N ASP A 36 -0.70 -22.50 -15.22
CA ASP A 36 -1.53 -23.23 -14.26
C ASP A 36 -3.03 -22.99 -14.49
N GLU A 37 -3.44 -21.74 -14.75
CA GLU A 37 -4.85 -21.43 -15.03
C GLU A 37 -5.29 -21.98 -16.40
N CYS A 38 -4.41 -22.00 -17.41
CA CYS A 38 -4.69 -22.62 -18.70
C CYS A 38 -4.89 -24.14 -18.57
N GLU A 39 -4.05 -24.82 -17.78
CA GLU A 39 -4.20 -26.25 -17.51
C GLU A 39 -5.48 -26.55 -16.75
N LYS A 40 -5.80 -25.75 -15.73
CA LYS A 40 -7.03 -25.89 -14.97
C LYS A 40 -8.27 -25.67 -15.83
N ALA A 41 -8.23 -24.66 -16.69
CA ALA A 41 -9.31 -24.34 -17.62
C ALA A 41 -9.56 -25.48 -18.62
N LYS A 42 -8.50 -26.12 -19.13
CA LYS A 42 -8.59 -27.32 -19.98
C LYS A 42 -9.25 -28.50 -19.25
N ARG A 43 -8.86 -28.76 -18.00
CA ARG A 43 -9.43 -29.86 -17.19
C ARG A 43 -10.91 -29.63 -16.88
N GLU A 44 -11.31 -28.39 -16.63
CA GLU A 44 -12.68 -28.02 -16.29
C GLU A 44 -13.57 -27.71 -17.51
N ASN A 45 -13.06 -27.84 -18.75
CA ASN A 45 -13.74 -27.41 -19.99
C ASN A 45 -14.27 -25.96 -19.93
N LYS A 46 -13.50 -25.07 -19.30
CA LYS A 46 -13.83 -23.64 -19.15
C LYS A 46 -12.82 -22.78 -19.91
N LYS A 47 -13.19 -21.51 -20.16
CA LYS A 47 -12.27 -20.52 -20.73
C LYS A 47 -11.33 -20.00 -19.61
N PRO A 48 -10.01 -19.85 -19.87
CA PRO A 48 -9.09 -19.29 -18.90
C PRO A 48 -9.38 -17.79 -18.68
N GLU A 49 -9.31 -17.34 -17.43
CA GLU A 49 -9.57 -15.95 -17.05
C GLU A 49 -8.32 -15.27 -16.47
N PHE A 50 -7.83 -14.24 -17.14
CA PHE A 50 -6.63 -13.51 -16.70
C PHE A 50 -6.83 -12.76 -15.38
N THR A 51 -8.05 -12.29 -15.11
CA THR A 51 -8.40 -11.61 -13.85
C THR A 51 -8.21 -12.53 -12.64
N ARG A 52 -8.43 -13.85 -12.78
CA ARG A 52 -8.18 -14.83 -11.72
C ARG A 52 -6.69 -14.96 -11.42
N VAL A 53 -5.86 -14.93 -12.46
CA VAL A 53 -4.39 -14.99 -12.34
C VAL A 53 -3.87 -13.76 -11.60
N LEU A 54 -4.31 -12.57 -12.01
CA LEU A 54 -3.96 -11.32 -11.32
C LEU A 54 -4.39 -11.35 -9.86
N ARG A 55 -5.62 -11.78 -9.58
CA ARG A 55 -6.13 -11.91 -8.22
C ARG A 55 -5.28 -12.90 -7.40
N ARG A 56 -4.99 -14.10 -7.92
CA ARG A 56 -4.15 -15.07 -7.19
C ARG A 56 -2.76 -14.53 -6.87
N MET A 57 -2.14 -13.79 -7.80
CA MET A 57 -0.79 -13.26 -7.63
C MET A 57 -0.73 -12.07 -6.64
N PHE A 58 -1.67 -11.14 -6.72
CA PHE A 58 -1.59 -9.85 -5.99
C PHE A 58 -2.59 -9.68 -4.85
N MET A 59 -3.61 -10.54 -4.70
CA MET A 59 -4.64 -10.35 -3.67
C MET A 59 -4.08 -10.45 -2.25
N LYS A 60 -3.19 -11.41 -1.98
CA LYS A 60 -2.60 -11.59 -0.63
C LYS A 60 -1.80 -10.36 -0.16
N PRO A 61 -0.83 -9.83 -0.93
CA PRO A 61 -0.13 -8.62 -0.51
C PRO A 61 -1.03 -7.39 -0.49
N TYR A 62 -2.01 -7.29 -1.39
CA TYR A 62 -2.95 -6.17 -1.42
C TYR A 62 -3.91 -6.17 -0.23
N SER A 63 -4.40 -7.35 0.18
CA SER A 63 -5.34 -7.48 1.29
C SER A 63 -4.74 -7.08 2.64
N LEU A 64 -3.42 -7.27 2.83
CA LEU A 64 -2.74 -6.87 4.07
C LEU A 64 -2.85 -5.35 4.30
N TYR A 65 -2.58 -4.54 3.26
CA TYR A 65 -2.77 -3.09 3.33
C TYR A 65 -4.24 -2.69 3.48
N GLY A 66 -5.16 -3.47 2.89
CA GLY A 66 -6.60 -3.26 3.07
C GLY A 66 -7.04 -3.45 4.53
N VAL A 67 -6.52 -4.47 5.21
CA VAL A 67 -6.79 -4.74 6.63
C VAL A 67 -6.19 -3.63 7.51
N GLU A 68 -4.96 -3.19 7.23
CA GLU A 68 -4.32 -2.06 7.93
C GLU A 68 -5.17 -0.78 7.84
N LEU A 69 -5.62 -0.42 6.63
CA LEU A 69 -6.50 0.75 6.42
C LEU A 69 -7.87 0.59 7.08
N PHE A 70 -8.41 -0.63 7.13
CA PHE A 70 -9.67 -0.91 7.82
C PHE A 70 -9.57 -0.62 9.32
N PHE A 71 -8.51 -1.12 9.98
CA PHE A 71 -8.27 -0.83 11.40
C PHE A 71 -8.02 0.66 11.64
N GLN A 72 -7.26 1.33 10.78
CA GLN A 72 -7.06 2.78 10.87
C GLN A 72 -8.39 3.54 10.79
N CYS A 73 -9.27 3.15 9.87
CA CYS A 73 -10.57 3.80 9.70
C CYS A 73 -11.50 3.56 10.90
N MET A 74 -11.56 2.33 11.41
CA MET A 74 -12.42 1.98 12.54
C MET A 74 -11.92 2.53 13.87
N VAL A 75 -10.61 2.47 14.13
CA VAL A 75 -10.07 2.82 15.44
C VAL A 75 -9.62 4.28 15.48
N LEU A 76 -8.63 4.65 14.65
CA LEU A 76 -7.99 5.95 14.73
C LEU A 76 -8.94 7.08 14.32
N LYS A 77 -9.67 6.93 13.20
CA LYS A 77 -10.58 7.98 12.74
C LYS A 77 -11.80 8.16 13.65
N MET A 78 -12.23 7.12 14.37
CA MET A 78 -13.33 7.24 15.34
C MET A 78 -12.84 7.77 16.69
N ALA A 79 -11.64 7.39 17.14
CA ALA A 79 -11.08 7.84 18.41
C ALA A 79 -10.61 9.31 18.38
N GLN A 80 -10.06 9.77 17.25
CA GLN A 80 -9.54 11.13 17.11
C GLN A 80 -10.55 12.24 17.48
N PRO A 81 -11.81 12.25 16.96
CA PRO A 81 -12.80 13.26 17.34
C PRO A 81 -13.25 13.13 18.81
N LEU A 82 -13.27 11.93 19.39
CA LEU A 82 -13.63 11.74 20.79
C LEU A 82 -12.60 12.35 21.74
N VAL A 83 -11.32 12.11 21.45
CA VAL A 83 -10.21 12.69 22.24
C VAL A 83 -10.12 14.20 22.02
N LEU A 84 -10.36 14.67 20.80
CA LEU A 84 -10.47 16.11 20.54
C LEU A 84 -11.63 16.75 21.31
N ALA A 85 -12.79 16.09 21.40
CA ALA A 85 -13.91 16.57 22.19
C ALA A 85 -13.58 16.64 23.69
N LYS A 86 -12.84 15.66 24.23
CA LYS A 86 -12.33 15.68 25.61
C LYS A 86 -11.35 16.85 25.82
N PHE A 87 -10.48 17.11 24.86
CA PHE A 87 -9.56 18.24 24.89
C PHE A 87 -10.28 19.59 24.86
N ILE A 88 -11.33 19.74 24.04
CA ILE A 88 -12.15 20.96 24.03
C ILE A 88 -12.87 21.15 25.37
N LYS A 89 -13.45 20.08 25.92
CA LYS A 89 -14.17 20.13 27.21
C LYS A 89 -13.27 20.56 28.38
N TYR A 90 -11.97 20.24 28.32
CA TYR A 90 -11.00 20.71 29.31
C TYR A 90 -10.97 22.24 29.43
N PHE A 91 -11.10 22.97 28.32
CA PHE A 91 -11.10 24.44 28.32
C PHE A 91 -12.46 25.06 28.70
N GLU A 92 -13.54 24.29 28.67
CA GLU A 92 -14.89 24.77 28.99
C GLU A 92 -15.16 24.82 30.50
N SER A 93 -14.40 24.09 31.32
CA SER A 93 -14.59 24.02 32.77
C SER A 93 -13.65 24.98 33.54
N PRO A 94 -14.15 26.07 34.13
CA PRO A 94 -13.31 27.12 34.72
C PRO A 94 -12.75 26.83 36.13
N ARG A 95 -12.92 25.63 36.71
CA ARG A 95 -12.48 25.33 38.09
C ARG A 95 -11.88 23.93 38.24
N ASN A 96 -10.67 23.87 38.80
CA ASN A 96 -9.97 22.68 39.32
C ASN A 96 -9.69 21.56 38.31
N VAL A 97 -9.25 21.89 37.10
CA VAL A 97 -8.72 20.89 36.15
C VAL A 97 -7.19 20.86 36.27
N GLU A 98 -6.61 19.68 36.48
CA GLU A 98 -5.17 19.54 36.59
C GLU A 98 -4.50 19.83 35.25
N LEU A 99 -3.43 20.63 35.25
CA LEU A 99 -2.65 20.96 34.05
C LEU A 99 -2.17 19.68 33.31
N TYR A 100 -1.90 18.63 34.07
CA TYR A 100 -1.46 17.33 33.55
C TYR A 100 -2.49 16.71 32.60
N ASP A 101 -3.79 16.79 32.90
CA ASP A 101 -4.85 16.27 32.05
C ASP A 101 -4.88 16.97 30.68
N GLY A 102 -4.70 18.29 30.66
CA GLY A 102 -4.62 19.07 29.43
C GLY A 102 -3.47 18.61 28.52
N TRP A 103 -2.29 18.36 29.11
CA TRP A 103 -1.13 17.84 28.36
C TRP A 103 -1.37 16.43 27.82
N ILE A 104 -2.01 15.54 28.57
CA ILE A 104 -2.35 14.19 28.11
C ILE A 104 -3.28 14.26 26.88
N TRP A 105 -4.37 15.02 26.97
CA TRP A 105 -5.30 15.13 25.85
C TRP A 105 -4.68 15.81 24.62
N ALA A 106 -3.89 16.88 24.81
CA ALA A 106 -3.18 17.56 23.72
C ALA A 106 -2.20 16.62 22.99
N THR A 107 -1.34 15.94 23.75
CA THR A 107 -0.37 14.99 23.19
C THR A 107 -1.07 13.79 22.54
N GLY A 108 -2.20 13.35 23.08
CA GLY A 108 -3.06 12.34 22.47
C GLY A 108 -3.58 12.76 21.09
N VAL A 109 -4.12 13.96 20.94
CA VAL A 109 -4.59 14.49 19.65
C VAL A 109 -3.45 14.54 18.63
N ILE A 110 -2.31 15.13 19.00
CA ILE A 110 -1.14 15.26 18.13
C ILE A 110 -0.60 13.88 17.73
N GLY A 111 -0.45 12.99 18.71
CA GLY A 111 0.04 11.63 18.51
C GLY A 111 -0.83 10.81 17.57
N MET A 112 -2.16 10.83 17.75
CA MET A 112 -3.07 10.12 16.85
C MET A 112 -3.05 10.69 15.43
N ALA A 113 -2.99 12.01 15.29
CA ALA A 113 -2.90 12.65 13.98
C ALA A 113 -1.62 12.23 13.24
N PHE A 114 -0.48 12.22 13.95
CA PHE A 114 0.80 11.77 13.42
C PHE A 114 0.76 10.29 13.00
N ILE A 115 0.28 9.40 13.87
CA ILE A 115 0.16 7.97 13.57
C ILE A 115 -0.74 7.74 12.35
N ASN A 116 -1.86 8.46 12.25
CA ASN A 116 -2.78 8.38 11.12
C ASN A 116 -2.09 8.75 9.79
N VAL A 117 -1.25 9.80 9.78
CA VAL A 117 -0.48 10.21 8.60
C VAL A 117 0.55 9.14 8.22
N VAL A 118 1.30 8.61 9.19
CA VAL A 118 2.31 7.56 8.96
C VAL A 118 1.69 6.32 8.32
N ILE A 119 0.58 5.81 8.87
CA ILE A 119 -0.12 4.63 8.34
C ILE A 119 -0.63 4.91 6.93
N THR A 120 -1.25 6.07 6.70
CA THR A 120 -1.77 6.43 5.37
C THR A 120 -0.68 6.45 4.32
N HIS A 121 0.48 7.06 4.61
CA HIS A 121 1.61 7.09 3.68
C HIS A 121 2.22 5.71 3.45
N HIS A 122 2.37 4.90 4.50
CA HIS A 122 2.86 3.53 4.40
C HIS A 122 1.98 2.68 3.47
N ALA A 123 0.66 2.69 3.71
CA ALA A 123 -0.31 1.97 2.90
C ALA A 123 -0.35 2.48 1.45
N ALA A 124 -0.33 3.80 1.23
CA ALA A 124 -0.35 4.39 -0.11
C ALA A 124 0.87 3.99 -0.94
N LEU A 125 2.08 4.04 -0.36
CA LEU A 125 3.30 3.61 -1.04
C LEU A 125 3.29 2.10 -1.33
N GLY A 126 2.81 1.29 -0.39
CA GLY A 126 2.66 -0.16 -0.55
C GLY A 126 1.71 -0.52 -1.70
N GLN A 127 0.54 0.10 -1.74
CA GLN A 127 -0.44 -0.11 -2.81
C GLN A 127 0.07 0.37 -4.17
N ALA A 128 0.74 1.53 -4.23
CA ALA A 128 1.35 2.02 -5.47
C ALA A 128 2.42 1.06 -6.00
N ARG A 129 3.24 0.47 -5.12
CA ARG A 129 4.23 -0.55 -5.50
C ARG A 129 3.58 -1.80 -6.07
N ILE A 130 2.51 -2.30 -5.47
CA ILE A 130 1.76 -3.45 -6.01
C ILE A 130 1.19 -3.13 -7.40
N GLY A 131 0.63 -1.94 -7.57
CA GLY A 131 0.14 -1.47 -8.87
C GLY A 131 1.24 -1.45 -9.94
N MET A 132 2.43 -0.97 -9.57
CA MET A 132 3.61 -0.99 -10.45
C MET A 132 4.00 -2.44 -10.83
N GLN A 133 4.09 -3.35 -9.86
CA GLN A 133 4.41 -4.75 -10.11
C GLN A 133 3.40 -5.43 -11.04
N CYS A 134 2.10 -5.14 -10.87
CA CYS A 134 1.03 -5.65 -11.71
C CYS A 134 1.19 -5.21 -13.18
N ARG A 135 1.50 -3.93 -13.41
CA ARG A 135 1.78 -3.39 -14.74
C ARG A 135 2.99 -4.06 -15.37
N ILE A 136 4.11 -4.14 -14.65
CA ILE A 136 5.36 -4.77 -15.14
C ILE A 136 5.14 -6.23 -15.52
N ALA A 137 4.47 -7.00 -14.67
CA ALA A 137 4.18 -8.41 -14.92
C ALA A 137 3.33 -8.60 -16.18
N THR A 138 2.26 -7.81 -16.31
CA THR A 138 1.34 -7.90 -17.46
C THR A 138 2.04 -7.51 -18.77
N CYS A 139 2.79 -6.42 -18.79
CA CYS A 139 3.56 -6.01 -19.98
C CYS A 139 4.60 -7.07 -20.37
N SER A 140 5.29 -7.68 -19.40
CA SER A 140 6.26 -8.75 -19.69
C SER A 140 5.60 -9.98 -20.30
N LEU A 141 4.43 -10.39 -19.78
CA LEU A 141 3.67 -11.52 -20.33
C LEU A 141 3.21 -11.25 -21.78
N ILE A 142 2.66 -10.06 -22.05
CA ILE A 142 2.22 -9.68 -23.40
C ILE A 142 3.40 -9.69 -24.36
N TYR A 143 4.53 -9.08 -23.97
CA TYR A 143 5.73 -9.04 -24.80
C TYR A 143 6.22 -10.45 -25.18
N ARG A 144 6.29 -11.37 -24.21
CA ARG A 144 6.66 -12.78 -24.47
C ARG A 144 5.67 -13.48 -25.38
N LYS A 145 4.37 -13.19 -25.23
CA LYS A 145 3.33 -13.78 -26.07
C LYS A 145 3.43 -13.31 -27.51
N VAL A 146 3.70 -12.02 -27.73
CA VAL A 146 3.87 -11.42 -29.06
C VAL A 146 5.10 -11.97 -29.77
N LEU A 147 6.21 -12.19 -29.06
CA LEU A 147 7.43 -12.74 -29.67
C LEU A 147 7.36 -14.24 -30.00
N ARG A 148 6.39 -14.97 -29.43
CA ARG A 148 6.18 -16.40 -29.72
C ARG A 148 5.09 -16.63 -30.78
N LEU A 149 4.42 -15.57 -31.24
CA LEU A 149 3.49 -15.59 -32.37
C LEU A 149 4.28 -15.49 -33.67
#